data_AF-A0A166RM10-F1
#
_entry.id   AF-A0A166RM10-F1
#
_cell.length_a   1.000
_cell.length_b   1.000
_cell.length_c   1.000
_cell.angle_alpha   90.00
_cell.angle_beta   90.00
_cell.angle_gamma   90.00
#
_symmetry.space_group_name_H-M   'P 1'
#
loop_
_entity.id
_entity.type
_entity.pdbx_description
1 polymer ?
#
loop_
_entity_poly.entity_id
_entity_poly.type
_entity_poly.pdbx_seq_one_letter_code
_entity_poly.pdbx_strand_id
1 'polypeptide(L)'
;MPRRPSQQHPAGGSTIGATNAPTFFGRIDTTVEALRLVRAAQLGLVPRIRRRLNMEEREKMVVSGAVFVFSVAEASMQRWTDGKMWSPSRIDGNFLVSGARVCVMPNVDRLARPGVQGAEREEGSRRRVRSL
;
A
#
# COMPACT_ATOMS: atom_id res chain seq x y z
N MET A 1 13.89 35.08 -54.27
CA MET A 1 14.48 34.87 -52.92
C MET A 1 13.49 34.08 -52.07
N PRO A 2 13.67 32.75 -51.86
CA PRO A 2 12.79 32.01 -50.96
C PRO A 2 13.26 32.20 -49.50
N ARG A 3 12.28 32.35 -48.60
CA ARG A 3 12.49 32.62 -47.16
C ARG A 3 13.04 31.38 -46.46
N ARG A 4 14.04 31.58 -45.61
CA ARG A 4 14.70 30.58 -44.74
C ARG A 4 13.66 29.93 -43.80
N PRO A 5 13.52 28.60 -43.74
CA PRO A 5 12.63 27.98 -42.77
C PRO A 5 13.26 28.06 -41.38
N SER A 6 12.44 28.50 -40.42
CA SER A 6 12.75 28.58 -39.00
C SER A 6 13.16 27.20 -38.48
N GLN A 7 14.42 27.05 -38.06
CA GLN A 7 14.82 25.89 -37.27
C GLN A 7 14.09 25.94 -35.93
N GLN A 8 13.12 25.04 -35.74
CA GLN A 8 12.61 24.71 -34.42
C GLN A 8 13.61 23.74 -33.78
N HIS A 9 14.22 24.15 -32.66
CA HIS A 9 14.94 23.22 -31.80
C HIS A 9 13.92 22.37 -31.05
N PRO A 10 13.99 21.03 -31.09
CA PRO A 10 13.23 20.22 -30.15
C PRO A 10 13.89 20.38 -28.78
N ALA A 11 13.14 20.94 -27.83
CA ALA A 11 13.47 20.90 -26.41
C ALA A 11 13.38 19.43 -25.94
N GLY A 12 14.47 18.68 -26.14
CA GLY A 12 14.67 17.34 -25.59
C GLY A 12 15.04 17.37 -24.11
N GLY A 13 14.30 18.14 -23.30
CA GLY A 13 14.27 17.89 -21.87
C GLY A 13 13.48 16.60 -21.71
N SER A 14 14.17 15.47 -21.52
CA SER A 14 13.54 14.18 -21.22
C SER A 14 12.69 14.38 -19.98
N THR A 15 11.41 14.67 -20.17
CA THR A 15 10.39 14.58 -19.14
C THR A 15 10.41 13.11 -18.76
N ILE A 16 11.15 12.77 -17.70
CA ILE A 16 11.10 11.46 -17.09
C ILE A 16 9.61 11.26 -16.81
N GLY A 17 8.99 10.47 -17.68
CA GLY A 17 7.55 10.38 -17.78
C GLY A 17 6.98 10.05 -16.42
N ALA A 18 5.76 10.52 -16.17
CA ALA A 18 5.00 10.33 -14.93
C ALA A 18 4.63 8.86 -14.67
N THR A 19 5.57 7.94 -14.83
CA THR A 19 5.44 6.54 -14.47
C THR A 19 5.67 6.46 -12.97
N ASN A 20 4.65 5.99 -12.26
CA ASN A 20 4.80 5.60 -10.86
C ASN A 20 5.66 4.34 -10.83
N ALA A 21 6.97 4.54 -10.77
CA ALA A 21 7.94 3.46 -10.63
C ALA A 21 8.57 3.51 -9.23
N PRO A 22 9.08 2.37 -8.73
CA PRO A 22 9.91 2.36 -7.53
C PRO A 22 11.10 3.30 -7.70
N THR A 23 11.36 4.11 -6.68
CA THR A 23 12.47 5.07 -6.64
C THR A 23 13.82 4.35 -6.63
N PHE A 24 13.88 3.21 -5.95
CA PHE A 24 15.08 2.40 -5.79
C PHE A 24 14.70 0.94 -5.53
N PHE A 25 15.59 0.02 -5.88
CA PHE A 25 15.49 -1.39 -5.54
C PHE A 25 16.69 -1.81 -4.70
N GLY A 26 16.44 -2.20 -3.45
CA GLY A 26 17.45 -2.62 -2.51
C GLY A 26 16.98 -2.45 -1.06
N ARG A 27 17.94 -2.47 -0.14
CA ARG A 27 17.71 -2.26 1.29
C ARG A 27 18.26 -0.90 1.70
N ILE A 28 17.57 -0.23 2.62
CA ILE A 28 18.00 1.02 3.23
C ILE A 28 18.31 0.73 4.69
N ASP A 29 19.57 0.86 5.07
CA ASP A 29 20.03 0.52 6.41
C ASP A 29 20.28 1.74 7.27
N THR A 30 20.64 2.85 6.63
CA THR A 30 21.01 4.08 7.33
C THR A 30 20.11 5.23 6.96
N THR A 31 19.95 6.16 7.90
CA THR A 31 19.22 7.41 7.64
C THR A 31 19.87 8.23 6.53
N VAL A 32 21.20 8.14 6.38
CA VAL A 32 21.94 8.85 5.32
C VAL A 32 21.54 8.35 3.92
N GLU A 33 21.38 7.04 3.73
CA GLU A 33 20.90 6.46 2.47
C GLU A 33 19.48 6.91 2.14
N ALA A 34 18.59 6.89 3.14
CA ALA A 34 17.22 7.38 2.98
C ALA A 34 17.19 8.85 2.54
N LEU A 35 17.99 9.70 3.20
CA LEU A 35 18.07 11.13 2.87
C LEU A 35 18.65 11.39 1.46
N ARG A 36 19.59 10.57 1.00
CA ARG A 36 20.11 10.65 -0.37
C ARG A 36 19.02 10.37 -1.41
N LEU A 37 18.20 9.34 -1.19
CA LEU A 37 17.06 9.04 -2.06
C LEU A 37 16.02 10.16 -2.06
N VAL A 38 15.69 10.70 -0.88
CA VAL A 38 14.77 11.85 -0.78
C VAL A 38 15.29 13.05 -1.56
N ARG A 39 16.58 13.38 -1.42
CA ARG A 39 17.19 14.51 -2.14
C ARG A 39 17.23 14.28 -3.65
N ALA A 40 17.64 13.09 -4.08
CA ALA A 40 17.64 12.73 -5.49
C ALA A 40 16.24 12.80 -6.09
N ALA A 41 15.22 12.34 -5.34
CA ALA A 41 13.83 12.41 -5.75
C ALA A 41 13.39 13.87 -5.91
N GLN A 42 13.69 14.75 -4.94
CA GLN A 42 13.39 16.18 -5.00
C GLN A 42 14.01 16.89 -6.20
N LEU A 43 15.24 16.55 -6.56
CA LEU A 43 15.94 17.06 -7.74
C LEU A 43 15.41 16.47 -9.06
N GLY A 44 14.54 15.45 -9.00
CA GLY A 44 14.01 14.76 -10.18
C GLY A 44 15.01 13.80 -10.83
N LEU A 45 16.07 13.41 -10.12
CA LEU A 45 17.08 12.45 -10.60
C LEU A 45 16.58 11.01 -10.56
N VAL A 46 15.64 10.71 -9.67
CA VAL A 46 15.01 9.39 -9.52
C VAL A 46 13.48 9.54 -9.53
N PRO A 47 12.74 8.52 -9.97
CA PRO A 47 11.28 8.58 -9.99
C PRO A 47 10.73 8.68 -8.57
N ARG A 48 9.65 9.44 -8.43
CA ARG A 48 8.88 9.58 -7.19
C ARG A 48 7.41 9.30 -7.49
N ILE A 49 6.69 8.82 -6.50
CA ILE A 49 5.25 8.58 -6.61
C ILE A 49 4.52 9.93 -6.53
N ARG A 50 3.75 10.23 -7.58
CA ARG A 50 3.04 11.52 -7.75
C ARG A 50 1.53 11.40 -7.62
N ARG A 51 1.01 10.18 -7.51
CA ARG A 51 -0.41 9.87 -7.25
C ARG A 51 -0.51 8.55 -6.52
N ARG A 52 -1.70 8.22 -6.01
CA ARG A 52 -1.96 6.89 -5.45
C ARG A 52 -1.79 5.80 -6.52
N LEU A 53 -1.19 4.68 -6.13
CA LEU A 53 -1.10 3.48 -6.95
C LEU A 53 -2.47 2.83 -7.08
N ASN A 54 -2.80 2.33 -8.27
CA ASN A 54 -3.97 1.47 -8.49
C ASN A 54 -3.71 0.05 -7.94
N MET A 55 -4.72 -0.83 -7.96
CA MET A 55 -4.60 -2.18 -7.38
C MET A 55 -3.52 -3.02 -8.08
N GLU A 56 -3.48 -2.99 -9.40
CA GLU A 56 -2.51 -3.76 -10.22
C GLU A 56 -1.06 -3.27 -10.00
N GLU A 57 -0.85 -1.96 -9.98
CA GLU A 57 0.44 -1.33 -9.68
C GLU A 57 0.91 -1.73 -8.28
N ARG A 58 0.01 -1.78 -7.28
CA ARG A 58 0.37 -2.21 -5.92
C ARG A 58 0.82 -3.66 -5.90
N GLU A 59 0.05 -4.54 -6.52
CA GLU A 59 0.35 -5.98 -6.57
C GLU A 59 1.68 -6.25 -7.27
N LYS A 60 1.94 -5.54 -8.38
CA LYS A 60 3.16 -5.70 -9.18
C LYS A 60 4.40 -5.05 -8.56
N MET A 61 4.25 -3.86 -7.97
CA MET A 61 5.40 -3.03 -7.57
C MET A 61 5.74 -3.13 -6.08
N VAL A 62 4.77 -3.41 -5.20
CA VAL A 62 5.02 -3.51 -3.75
C VAL A 62 5.58 -4.90 -3.43
N VAL A 63 6.83 -5.09 -3.82
CA VAL A 63 7.61 -6.32 -3.64
C VAL A 63 8.78 -6.08 -2.69
N SER A 64 9.41 -7.16 -2.24
CA SER A 64 10.62 -7.05 -1.41
C SER A 64 11.69 -6.24 -2.12
N GLY A 65 12.30 -5.29 -1.41
CA GLY A 65 13.34 -4.41 -1.92
C GLY A 65 12.83 -3.19 -2.70
N ALA A 66 11.53 -3.06 -3.00
CA ALA A 66 11.02 -1.85 -3.66
C ALA A 66 10.93 -0.68 -2.67
N VAL A 67 11.57 0.44 -3.01
CA VAL A 67 11.59 1.67 -2.22
C VAL A 67 10.84 2.77 -2.96
N PHE A 68 9.95 3.46 -2.26
CA PHE A 68 9.11 4.52 -2.82
C PHE A 68 9.32 5.82 -2.06
N VAL A 69 9.48 6.91 -2.81
CA VAL A 69 9.46 8.28 -2.28
C VAL A 69 8.23 8.99 -2.83
N PHE A 70 7.48 9.68 -1.98
CA PHE A 70 6.34 10.50 -2.40
C PHE A 70 6.34 11.85 -1.69
N SER A 71 5.81 12.87 -2.37
CA SER A 71 5.53 14.17 -1.77
C SER A 71 4.06 14.24 -1.35
N VAL A 72 3.80 14.67 -0.12
CA VAL A 72 2.43 14.78 0.43
C VAL A 72 1.58 15.75 -0.40
N ALA A 73 2.17 16.87 -0.82
CA ALA A 73 1.48 17.90 -1.61
C ALA A 73 1.19 17.42 -3.04
N GLU A 74 2.14 16.73 -3.68
CA GLU A 74 1.99 16.28 -5.08
C GLU A 74 1.07 15.05 -5.19
N ALA A 75 1.23 14.07 -4.29
CA ALA A 75 0.54 12.79 -4.37
C ALA A 75 -0.83 12.75 -3.67
N SER A 76 -1.24 13.87 -3.06
CA SER A 76 -2.47 13.98 -2.24
C SER A 76 -2.64 12.83 -1.23
N MET A 77 -1.51 12.39 -0.68
CA MET A 77 -1.41 11.23 0.20
C MET A 77 -0.66 11.62 1.47
N GLN A 78 -1.34 11.55 2.61
CA GLN A 78 -0.72 11.81 3.92
C GLN A 78 -0.08 10.56 4.53
N ARG A 79 -0.51 9.37 4.10
CA ARG A 79 -0.08 8.07 4.61
C ARG A 79 0.01 7.09 3.45
N TRP A 80 1.07 6.31 3.42
CA TRP A 80 1.21 5.22 2.46
C TRP A 80 0.09 4.18 2.64
N THR A 81 -0.45 3.67 1.53
CA THR A 81 -1.51 2.65 1.53
C THR A 81 -1.26 1.68 0.37
N ASP A 82 -0.81 0.46 0.69
CA ASP A 82 -0.47 -0.59 -0.29
C ASP A 82 -1.45 -1.76 -0.30
N GLY A 83 -2.45 -1.78 0.58
CA GLY A 83 -3.42 -2.88 0.66
C GLY A 83 -2.89 -4.14 1.35
N LYS A 84 -1.68 -4.11 1.93
CA LYS A 84 -1.16 -5.22 2.73
C LYS A 84 -1.61 -5.12 4.18
N MET A 85 -1.74 -6.28 4.83
CA MET A 85 -1.96 -6.36 6.28
C MET A 85 -0.62 -6.28 6.99
N TRP A 86 -0.44 -5.24 7.80
CA TRP A 86 0.79 -5.00 8.55
C TRP A 86 0.59 -5.30 10.03
N SER A 87 1.63 -5.85 10.68
CA SER A 87 1.70 -5.87 12.14
C SER A 87 1.83 -4.45 12.70
N PRO A 88 1.56 -4.23 14.00
CA PRO A 88 1.92 -2.97 14.66
C PRO A 88 3.38 -2.61 14.40
N SER A 89 3.65 -1.31 14.22
CA SER A 89 5.00 -0.82 13.95
C SER A 89 5.89 -0.90 15.18
N ARG A 90 7.19 -1.03 14.93
CA ARG A 90 8.28 -0.92 15.90
C ARG A 90 9.19 0.23 15.50
N ILE A 91 9.77 0.89 16.49
CA ILE A 91 10.76 1.96 16.28
C ILE A 91 12.13 1.30 16.19
N ASP A 92 12.84 1.57 15.11
CA ASP A 92 14.23 1.17 14.93
C ASP A 92 15.04 2.39 14.46
N GLY A 93 15.73 3.03 15.41
CA GLY A 93 16.37 4.33 15.18
C GLY A 93 15.38 5.37 14.63
N ASN A 94 15.62 5.83 13.40
CA ASN A 94 14.79 6.81 12.71
C ASN A 94 13.70 6.18 11.81
N PHE A 95 13.52 4.87 11.87
CA PHE A 95 12.59 4.13 11.02
C PHE A 95 11.43 3.54 11.81
N LEU A 96 10.27 3.46 11.14
CA LEU A 96 9.14 2.67 11.57
C LEU A 96 9.14 1.37 10.78
N VAL A 97 9.29 0.25 11.48
CA VAL A 97 9.37 -1.08 10.86
C VAL A 97 8.08 -1.85 11.17
N SER A 98 7.46 -2.39 10.12
CA SER A 98 6.25 -3.21 10.21
C SER A 98 6.45 -4.52 9.46
N GLY A 99 6.02 -5.64 10.06
CA GLY A 99 6.05 -6.95 9.42
C GLY A 99 4.81 -7.17 8.58
N ALA A 100 4.98 -7.53 7.30
CA ALA A 100 3.86 -7.94 6.47
C ALA A 100 3.29 -9.26 6.99
N ARG A 101 1.98 -9.30 7.22
CA ARG A 101 1.25 -10.54 7.51
C ARG A 101 0.73 -11.10 6.20
N VAL A 102 0.79 -12.42 6.06
CA VAL A 102 0.13 -13.09 4.94
C VAL A 102 -1.37 -12.82 5.06
N CYS A 103 -1.92 -12.10 4.08
CA CYS A 103 -3.36 -11.94 3.94
C CYS A 103 -3.91 -13.28 3.41
N VAL A 104 -4.22 -14.21 4.31
CA VAL A 104 -4.98 -15.40 3.94
C VAL A 104 -6.41 -14.92 3.76
N MET A 105 -6.81 -14.65 2.52
CA MET A 105 -8.22 -14.47 2.23
C MET A 105 -8.91 -15.78 2.63
N PRO A 106 -9.82 -15.78 3.62
CA PRO A 106 -10.56 -16.98 3.93
C PRO A 106 -11.32 -17.38 2.66
N ASN A 107 -11.22 -18.66 2.29
CA ASN A 107 -11.88 -19.19 1.11
C ASN A 107 -13.37 -18.77 1.12
N VAL A 108 -13.78 -18.00 0.09
CA VAL A 108 -15.13 -17.45 -0.09
C VAL A 108 -16.21 -18.55 -0.22
N ASP A 109 -15.82 -19.81 -0.35
CA ASP A 109 -16.74 -20.95 -0.43
C ASP A 109 -17.39 -21.34 0.92
N ARG A 110 -16.93 -20.81 2.06
CA ARG A 110 -17.44 -21.23 3.38
C ARG A 110 -18.56 -20.39 3.99
N LEU A 111 -19.06 -19.36 3.29
CA LEU A 111 -20.23 -18.60 3.73
C LEU A 111 -21.55 -19.10 3.13
N ALA A 112 -21.64 -20.37 2.73
CA ALA A 112 -22.93 -21.05 2.62
C ALA A 112 -23.39 -21.44 4.03
N ARG A 113 -24.30 -20.65 4.61
CA ARG A 113 -24.94 -20.94 5.91
C ARG A 113 -25.66 -22.30 5.84
N PRO A 114 -25.38 -23.28 6.72
CA PRO A 114 -26.29 -24.40 6.92
C PRO A 114 -27.56 -23.86 7.59
N GLY A 115 -28.71 -24.25 7.05
CA GLY A 115 -30.03 -23.84 7.52
C GLY A 115 -30.25 -24.11 9.01
N VAL A 116 -30.94 -23.17 9.65
CA VAL A 116 -31.48 -23.30 11.00
C VAL A 116 -32.44 -24.49 11.02
N GLN A 117 -32.08 -25.57 11.70
CA GLN A 117 -33.00 -26.66 12.05
C GLN A 117 -33.27 -26.65 13.56
N GLY A 118 -34.57 -26.56 13.88
CA GLY A 118 -35.20 -27.22 15.02
C GLY A 118 -34.75 -26.84 16.43
N ALA A 119 -35.35 -25.78 17.00
CA ALA A 119 -35.49 -25.69 18.44
C ALA A 119 -36.72 -26.51 18.86
N GLU A 120 -36.51 -27.78 19.22
CA GLU A 120 -37.54 -28.60 19.86
C GLU A 120 -37.81 -28.11 21.29
N ARG A 121 -39.11 -28.14 21.60
CA ARG A 121 -39.75 -27.60 22.80
C ARG A 121 -39.89 -28.75 23.80
N GLU A 122 -39.17 -28.72 24.91
CA GLU A 122 -39.48 -29.59 26.06
C GLU A 122 -40.12 -28.78 27.19
N GLU A 123 -41.39 -29.12 27.45
CA GLU A 123 -42.25 -28.58 28.49
C GLU A 123 -42.08 -29.41 29.78
N GLY A 124 -41.18 -28.95 30.66
CA GLY A 124 -40.89 -29.56 31.96
C GLY A 124 -41.98 -29.29 33.00
N SER A 125 -43.02 -30.12 33.00
CA SER A 125 -43.98 -30.27 34.10
C SER A 125 -43.39 -31.13 35.20
N ARG A 126 -43.19 -30.59 36.42
CA ARG A 126 -43.68 -31.16 37.70
C ARG A 126 -43.07 -30.52 38.97
N ARG A 127 -44.03 -30.08 39.80
CA ARG A 127 -44.13 -30.22 41.28
C ARG A 127 -43.39 -29.23 42.20
N ARG A 128 -44.23 -28.33 42.72
CA ARG A 128 -44.20 -27.77 44.09
C ARG A 128 -43.86 -28.83 45.15
N VAL A 129 -43.00 -28.45 46.09
CA VAL A 129 -43.11 -28.81 47.51
C VAL A 129 -42.73 -27.57 48.35
N ARG A 130 -43.63 -27.19 49.27
CA ARG A 130 -43.42 -26.20 50.33
C ARG A 130 -42.65 -26.87 51.48
N SER A 131 -41.86 -26.12 52.24
CA SER A 131 -41.48 -26.49 53.60
C SER A 131 -41.53 -25.26 54.52
N LEU A 132 -42.32 -25.44 55.58
CA LEU A 132 -42.52 -24.75 56.85
C LEU A 132 -42.25 -23.24 56.94
#